data_AF-A0A8B8FY41-F1
#
_entry.id   AF-A0A8B8FY41-F1
#
_cell.length_a   1.000
_cell.length_b   1.000
_cell.length_c   1.000
_cell.angle_alpha   90.00
_cell.angle_beta   90.00
_cell.angle_gamma   90.00
#
_symmetry.space_group_name_H-M   'P 1'
#
loop_
_entity.id
_entity.type
_entity.pdbx_description
1 polymer ?
#
loop_
_entity_poly.entity_id
_entity_poly.type
_entity_poly.pdbx_seq_one_letter_code
_entity_poly.pdbx_strand_id
1 'polypeptide(L)'
;MRYGKANNKKPDFNPTNPKSWLMYQDCNNLYGWAMSQYMPYGRFKWVEPTLDGLYDLTDTSNIGRIFEVDISYPKELHDLHNDLSFLSNNVIPSDSKIKKLMVTLHHKKNYIIHYKNLQQAIENGLVVEKVHKVIEFNQSLWLAKYISLNTEMRKKAGKRWKA
;
A
#
# COMPACT_ATOMS: atom_id res chain seq x y z
N MET A 1 -3.07 -13.98 -7.95
CA MET A 1 -3.52 -13.59 -9.30
C MET A 1 -4.26 -14.76 -9.91
N ARG A 2 -5.58 -14.66 -10.07
CA ARG A 2 -6.37 -15.69 -10.75
C ARG A 2 -6.04 -15.66 -12.24
N TYR A 3 -6.08 -16.80 -12.91
CA TYR A 3 -5.87 -16.85 -14.36
C TYR A 3 -6.98 -16.05 -15.07
N GLY A 4 -6.59 -15.03 -15.83
CA GLY A 4 -7.50 -14.19 -16.60
C GLY A 4 -7.13 -14.22 -18.09
N LYS A 5 -8.05 -14.69 -18.94
CA LYS A 5 -7.91 -14.68 -20.41
C LYS A 5 -8.93 -13.71 -21.02
N ALA A 6 -8.46 -12.74 -21.80
CA ALA A 6 -9.35 -11.86 -22.55
C ALA A 6 -10.02 -12.58 -23.74
N ASN A 7 -11.28 -12.24 -23.99
CA ASN A 7 -12.06 -12.69 -25.13
C ASN A 7 -12.24 -11.53 -26.12
N ASN A 8 -11.22 -11.27 -26.94
CA ASN A 8 -11.25 -10.24 -27.97
C ASN A 8 -11.03 -10.85 -29.37
N LYS A 9 -11.16 -10.05 -30.44
CA LYS A 9 -11.04 -10.47 -31.86
C LYS A 9 -9.60 -10.89 -32.26
N LYS A 10 -9.02 -11.82 -31.51
CA LYS A 10 -7.76 -12.51 -31.78
C LYS A 10 -8.07 -13.99 -32.10
N PRO A 11 -7.10 -14.82 -32.53
CA PRO A 11 -7.37 -16.16 -33.07
C PRO A 11 -8.21 -17.09 -32.17
N ASP A 12 -8.20 -16.88 -30.85
CA ASP A 12 -8.93 -17.68 -29.87
C ASP A 12 -10.30 -17.08 -29.46
N PHE A 13 -10.88 -16.20 -30.28
CA PHE A 13 -12.17 -15.55 -29.97
C PHE A 13 -13.32 -16.56 -29.90
N ASN A 14 -14.07 -16.55 -28.79
CA ASN A 14 -15.31 -17.30 -28.68
C ASN A 14 -16.53 -16.36 -28.74
N PRO A 15 -17.37 -16.42 -29.79
CA PRO A 15 -18.55 -15.58 -29.93
C PRO A 15 -19.65 -15.84 -28.90
N THR A 16 -19.65 -17.00 -28.21
CA THR A 16 -20.64 -17.30 -27.16
C THR A 16 -20.33 -16.59 -25.84
N ASN A 17 -19.09 -16.14 -25.65
CA ASN A 17 -18.64 -15.46 -24.44
C ASN A 17 -18.70 -13.93 -24.61
N PRO A 18 -18.93 -13.17 -23.54
CA PRO A 18 -18.86 -11.71 -23.60
C PRO A 18 -17.45 -11.26 -24.02
N LYS A 19 -17.38 -10.15 -24.74
CA LYS A 19 -16.09 -9.56 -25.13
C LYS A 19 -15.39 -9.00 -23.91
N SER A 20 -14.10 -9.28 -23.78
CA SER A 20 -13.27 -8.76 -22.69
C SER A 20 -11.86 -8.41 -23.16
N TRP A 21 -11.22 -7.48 -22.44
CA TRP A 21 -9.87 -7.00 -22.72
C TRP A 21 -9.06 -7.02 -21.44
N LEU A 22 -7.75 -7.27 -21.57
CA LEU A 22 -6.80 -7.05 -20.48
C LEU A 22 -6.29 -5.62 -20.60
N MET A 23 -6.42 -4.87 -19.51
CA MET A 23 -5.88 -3.51 -19.42
C MET A 23 -4.52 -3.57 -18.73
N TYR A 24 -3.51 -2.98 -19.36
CA TYR A 24 -2.20 -2.77 -18.75
C TYR A 24 -2.15 -1.35 -18.19
N GLN A 25 -1.96 -1.23 -16.88
CA GLN A 25 -1.74 0.04 -16.20
C GLN A 25 -0.33 0.04 -15.61
N ASP A 26 0.40 1.12 -15.84
CA ASP A 26 1.73 1.33 -15.27
C ASP A 26 1.85 2.75 -14.73
N CYS A 27 2.28 2.85 -13.47
CA CYS A 27 2.45 4.12 -12.78
C CYS A 27 3.86 4.65 -13.01
N ASN A 28 3.99 5.60 -13.94
CA ASN A 28 5.25 6.28 -14.21
C ASN A 28 5.77 6.97 -12.94
N ASN A 29 6.99 6.62 -12.51
CA ASN A 29 7.67 7.22 -11.35
C ASN A 29 6.93 7.03 -10.00
N LEU A 30 6.37 5.84 -9.76
CA LEU A 30 5.63 5.52 -8.53
C LEU A 30 6.38 5.90 -7.23
N TYR A 31 7.64 5.49 -7.10
CA TYR A 31 8.44 5.83 -5.92
C TYR A 31 8.72 7.33 -5.81
N GLY A 32 8.94 8.02 -6.93
CA GLY A 32 9.10 9.48 -6.93
C GLY A 32 7.84 10.18 -6.40
N TRP A 33 6.67 9.74 -6.84
CA TRP A 33 5.40 10.27 -6.32
C TRP A 33 5.26 10.03 -4.81
N ALA A 34 5.56 8.82 -4.33
CA ALA A 34 5.51 8.48 -2.90
C ALA A 34 6.52 9.29 -2.06
N MET A 35 7.75 9.44 -2.56
CA MET A 35 8.79 10.27 -1.94
C MET A 35 8.50 11.77 -1.99
N SER A 36 7.53 12.20 -2.80
CA SER A 36 7.06 13.58 -2.85
C SER A 36 5.92 13.86 -1.86
N GLN A 37 5.48 12.86 -1.09
CA GLN A 37 4.52 13.05 0.00
C GLN A 37 5.23 13.53 1.28
N TYR A 38 4.47 13.81 2.34
CA TYR A 38 5.04 14.12 3.65
C TYR A 38 5.81 12.91 4.18
N MET A 39 7.12 13.08 4.36
CA MET A 39 8.04 12.02 4.79
C MET A 39 8.54 12.29 6.21
N PRO A 40 8.71 11.25 7.05
CA PRO A 40 9.33 11.38 8.36
C PRO A 40 10.73 11.99 8.24
N TYR A 41 11.09 12.87 9.15
CA TYR A 41 12.45 13.46 9.20
C TYR A 41 13.07 13.52 10.60
N GLY A 42 12.31 13.26 11.68
CA GLY A 42 12.90 13.21 13.02
C GLY A 42 11.89 13.32 14.16
N ARG A 43 12.43 13.53 15.38
CA ARG A 43 11.68 13.63 16.63
C ARG A 43 10.80 12.42 16.94
N PHE A 44 11.33 11.22 16.67
CA PHE A 44 10.68 9.97 17.03
C PHE A 44 10.52 9.88 18.54
N LYS A 45 9.29 9.67 19.02
CA LYS A 45 8.98 9.48 20.43
C LYS A 45 7.87 8.44 20.59
N TRP A 46 7.93 7.70 21.69
CA TRP A 46 6.82 6.85 22.11
C TRP A 46 5.70 7.74 22.67
N VAL A 47 4.47 7.41 22.31
CA VAL A 47 3.25 8.04 22.86
C VAL A 47 2.33 6.97 23.40
N GLU A 48 1.28 7.39 24.11
CA GLU A 48 0.28 6.47 24.68
C GLU A 48 -0.24 5.51 23.59
N PRO A 49 -0.36 4.20 23.90
CA PRO A 49 -0.76 3.19 22.94
C PRO A 49 -2.28 3.17 22.75
N THR A 50 -2.84 4.27 22.24
CA THR A 50 -4.26 4.42 21.93
C THR A 50 -4.45 4.80 20.45
N LEU A 51 -5.68 4.69 19.96
CA LEU A 51 -6.06 5.19 18.62
C LEU A 51 -6.40 6.69 18.63
N ASP A 52 -6.30 7.36 19.79
CA ASP A 52 -6.74 8.74 19.94
C ASP A 52 -5.91 9.67 19.04
N GLY A 53 -6.61 10.52 18.30
CA GLY A 53 -6.01 11.40 17.31
C GLY A 53 -5.52 10.70 16.03
N LEU A 54 -5.79 9.40 15.83
CA LEU A 54 -5.52 8.74 14.55
C LEU A 54 -6.24 9.46 13.40
N TYR A 55 -7.51 9.82 13.58
CA TYR A 55 -8.31 10.50 12.56
C TYR A 55 -8.02 12.01 12.43
N ASP A 56 -7.30 12.60 13.37
CA ASP A 56 -6.82 13.99 13.26
C ASP A 56 -5.57 14.09 12.36
N LEU A 57 -4.92 12.96 12.08
CA LEU A 57 -3.77 12.91 11.17
C LEU A 57 -4.24 12.93 9.71
N THR A 58 -3.83 13.97 9.00
CA THR A 58 -4.05 14.14 7.57
C THR A 58 -2.78 13.88 6.78
N ASP A 59 -2.91 13.77 5.46
CA ASP A 59 -1.77 13.60 4.55
C ASP A 59 -0.70 14.68 4.65
N THR A 60 -1.08 15.86 5.16
CA THR A 60 -0.24 17.06 5.26
C THR A 60 0.05 17.47 6.71
N SER A 61 -0.35 16.67 7.70
CA SER A 61 -0.05 16.95 9.10
C SER A 61 1.46 16.99 9.32
N ASN A 62 1.93 17.90 10.19
CA ASN A 62 3.33 18.04 10.55
C ASN A 62 3.88 16.86 11.38
N ILE A 63 2.98 16.04 11.92
CA ILE A 63 3.28 14.81 12.63
C ILE A 63 2.63 13.62 11.94
N GLY A 64 3.24 12.45 12.11
CA GLY A 64 2.71 11.16 11.68
C GLY A 64 2.97 10.09 12.75
N ARG A 65 2.29 8.95 12.63
CA ARG A 65 2.42 7.84 13.59
C ARG A 65 2.63 6.49 12.91
N ILE A 66 3.38 5.62 13.57
CA ILE A 66 3.47 4.19 13.28
C ILE A 66 2.92 3.43 14.48
N PHE A 67 2.07 2.44 14.22
CA PHE A 67 1.36 1.65 15.21
C PHE A 67 1.86 0.20 15.18
N GLU A 68 2.03 -0.39 16.35
CA GLU A 68 2.12 -1.85 16.54
C GLU A 68 0.78 -2.33 17.07
N VAL A 69 0.00 -3.06 16.26
CA VAL A 69 -1.40 -3.38 16.52
C VAL A 69 -1.77 -4.83 16.23
N ASP A 70 -2.77 -5.34 16.95
CA ASP A 70 -3.51 -6.53 16.56
C ASP A 70 -4.73 -6.11 15.73
N ILE A 71 -4.91 -6.72 14.56
CA ILE A 71 -5.99 -6.39 13.63
C ILE A 71 -6.74 -7.67 13.26
N SER A 72 -8.06 -7.64 13.45
CA SER A 72 -8.97 -8.67 13.00
C SER A 72 -9.38 -8.45 11.55
N TYR A 73 -9.58 -9.56 10.84
CA TYR A 73 -10.04 -9.55 9.45
C TYR A 73 -11.40 -10.25 9.38
N PRO A 74 -12.51 -9.49 9.43
CA PRO A 74 -13.85 -10.06 9.44
C PRO A 74 -14.11 -10.97 8.23
N LYS A 75 -14.77 -12.11 8.45
CA LYS A 75 -14.96 -13.15 7.42
C LYS A 75 -15.86 -12.68 6.29
N GLU A 76 -16.82 -11.82 6.60
CA GLU A 76 -17.72 -11.18 5.66
C GLU A 76 -16.99 -10.34 4.59
N LEU A 77 -15.76 -9.90 4.87
CA LEU A 77 -14.93 -9.15 3.92
C LEU A 77 -14.07 -10.06 3.03
N HIS A 78 -14.02 -11.37 3.28
CA HIS A 78 -13.08 -12.27 2.59
C HIS A 78 -13.37 -12.38 1.09
N ASP A 79 -14.65 -12.45 0.71
CA ASP A 79 -15.04 -12.49 -0.70
C ASP A 79 -14.74 -11.16 -1.39
N LEU A 80 -14.99 -10.03 -0.72
CA LEU A 80 -14.74 -8.69 -1.25
C LEU A 80 -13.24 -8.40 -1.42
N HIS A 81 -12.41 -8.84 -0.47
CA HIS A 81 -10.97 -8.54 -0.45
C HIS A 81 -10.08 -9.69 -0.95
N ASN A 82 -10.67 -10.69 -1.59
CA ASN A 82 -9.96 -11.90 -2.03
C ASN A 82 -8.86 -11.58 -3.05
N ASP A 83 -9.10 -10.60 -3.93
CA ASP A 83 -8.15 -10.22 -4.97
C ASP A 83 -7.07 -9.25 -4.47
N LEU A 84 -7.44 -8.34 -3.56
CA LEU A 84 -6.57 -7.28 -3.04
C LEU A 84 -6.72 -7.16 -1.52
N SER A 85 -6.17 -8.13 -0.80
CA SER A 85 -6.22 -8.11 0.66
C SER A 85 -5.32 -7.04 1.25
N PHE A 86 -5.84 -6.32 2.25
CA PHE A 86 -5.05 -5.40 3.07
C PHE A 86 -4.01 -6.11 3.94
N LEU A 87 -2.99 -5.35 4.36
CA LEU A 87 -2.01 -5.71 5.39
C LEU A 87 -1.18 -6.95 5.04
N SER A 88 -0.42 -6.88 3.96
CA SER A 88 0.49 -7.98 3.58
C SER A 88 1.50 -8.28 4.69
N ASN A 89 1.83 -9.56 4.85
CA ASN A 89 2.75 -10.05 5.88
C ASN A 89 3.83 -10.94 5.27
N ASN A 90 5.04 -10.87 5.83
CA ASN A 90 6.13 -11.72 5.39
C ASN A 90 6.06 -13.06 6.13
N VAL A 91 5.64 -14.12 5.45
CA VAL A 91 5.35 -15.44 6.03
C VAL A 91 5.98 -16.51 5.14
N ILE A 92 6.32 -17.66 5.72
CA ILE A 92 6.77 -18.83 4.97
C ILE A 92 5.52 -19.61 4.52
N PRO A 93 5.23 -19.69 3.20
CA PRO A 93 4.15 -20.53 2.70
C PRO A 93 4.33 -21.99 3.10
N SER A 94 3.22 -22.74 3.22
CA SER A 94 3.26 -24.17 3.55
C SER A 94 4.02 -25.03 2.53
N ASP A 95 4.10 -24.56 1.28
CA ASP A 95 4.77 -25.22 0.15
C ASP A 95 6.19 -24.70 -0.10
N SER A 96 6.72 -23.83 0.76
CA SER A 96 8.02 -23.19 0.54
C SER A 96 8.86 -23.12 1.82
N LYS A 97 10.18 -23.03 1.67
CA LYS A 97 11.13 -22.77 2.77
C LYS A 97 11.53 -21.29 2.85
N ILE A 98 11.10 -20.48 1.89
CA ILE A 98 11.52 -19.08 1.74
C ILE A 98 10.39 -18.18 2.24
N LYS A 99 10.76 -17.17 3.02
CA LYS A 99 9.85 -16.11 3.46
C LYS A 99 9.37 -15.30 2.25
N LYS A 100 8.07 -15.19 2.06
CA LYS A 100 7.46 -14.42 0.98
C LYS A 100 6.52 -13.37 1.56
N LEU A 101 6.41 -12.24 0.88
CA LEU A 101 5.36 -11.28 1.17
C LEU A 101 4.03 -11.87 0.68
N MET A 102 3.13 -12.17 1.60
CA MET A 102 1.84 -12.77 1.32
C MET A 102 0.72 -11.78 1.64
N VAL A 103 -0.29 -11.76 0.76
CA VAL A 103 -1.57 -11.11 1.02
C VAL A 103 -2.50 -12.18 1.59
N THR A 104 -2.76 -12.10 2.90
CA THR A 104 -3.56 -13.11 3.61
C THR A 104 -4.75 -12.44 4.28
N LEU A 105 -5.89 -13.12 4.30
CA LEU A 105 -7.11 -12.67 4.98
C LEU A 105 -7.16 -13.08 6.46
N HIS A 106 -6.02 -13.50 7.02
CA HIS A 106 -5.91 -13.89 8.42
C HIS A 106 -5.75 -12.68 9.34
N HIS A 107 -6.11 -12.86 10.62
CA HIS A 107 -5.80 -11.90 11.69
C HIS A 107 -4.30 -11.57 11.70
N LYS A 108 -3.98 -10.31 12.03
CA LYS A 108 -2.61 -9.84 12.19
C LYS A 108 -2.35 -9.59 13.67
N LYS A 109 -1.20 -10.04 14.14
CA LYS A 109 -0.73 -9.83 15.52
C LYS A 109 0.58 -9.07 15.50
N ASN A 110 0.74 -8.10 16.41
CA ASN A 110 1.92 -7.22 16.49
C ASN A 110 2.30 -6.61 15.13
N TYR A 111 1.31 -6.21 14.35
CA TYR A 111 1.50 -5.70 13.00
C TYR A 111 1.97 -4.25 13.05
N ILE A 112 3.09 -3.96 12.39
CA ILE A 112 3.66 -2.61 12.31
C ILE A 112 3.09 -1.90 11.08
N ILE A 113 2.42 -0.78 11.28
CA ILE A 113 1.67 -0.09 10.23
C ILE A 113 1.75 1.43 10.35
N HIS A 114 1.87 2.11 9.21
CA HIS A 114 1.81 3.57 9.13
C HIS A 114 0.36 4.07 9.28
N TYR A 115 0.14 5.23 9.91
CA TYR A 115 -1.20 5.75 10.21
C TYR A 115 -2.12 5.79 8.98
N LYS A 116 -1.62 6.22 7.81
CA LYS A 116 -2.41 6.26 6.56
C LYS A 116 -2.96 4.89 6.15
N ASN A 117 -2.13 3.85 6.25
CA ASN A 117 -2.55 2.49 5.90
C ASN A 117 -3.49 1.92 6.96
N LEU A 118 -3.35 2.34 8.22
CA LEU A 118 -4.25 1.97 9.30
C LEU A 118 -5.63 2.61 9.13
N GLN A 119 -5.69 3.90 8.83
CA GLN A 119 -6.93 4.60 8.48
C GLN A 119 -7.63 3.89 7.32
N GLN A 120 -6.91 3.65 6.22
CA GLN A 120 -7.46 2.95 5.06
C GLN A 120 -7.98 1.54 5.41
N ALA A 121 -7.25 0.77 6.22
CA ALA A 121 -7.68 -0.56 6.64
C ALA A 121 -8.99 -0.49 7.45
N ILE A 122 -9.09 0.43 8.41
CA ILE A 122 -10.28 0.60 9.24
C ILE A 122 -11.47 1.10 8.42
N GLU A 123 -11.26 2.05 7.51
CA GLU A 123 -12.28 2.54 6.58
C GLU A 123 -12.85 1.42 5.69
N ASN A 124 -12.05 0.39 5.39
CA ASN A 124 -12.47 -0.79 4.65
C ASN A 124 -12.92 -1.95 5.56
N GLY A 125 -13.23 -1.67 6.83
CA GLY A 125 -13.90 -2.62 7.74
C GLY A 125 -12.97 -3.54 8.52
N LEU A 126 -11.64 -3.39 8.45
CA LEU A 126 -10.74 -4.12 9.35
C LEU A 126 -10.85 -3.54 10.77
N VAL A 127 -10.78 -4.40 11.78
CA VAL A 127 -11.03 -3.99 13.17
C VAL A 127 -9.74 -4.09 13.98
N VAL A 128 -9.32 -2.99 14.61
CA VAL A 128 -8.19 -3.00 15.54
C VAL A 128 -8.65 -3.62 16.86
N GLU A 129 -8.04 -4.74 17.25
CA GLU A 129 -8.34 -5.43 18.51
C GLU A 129 -7.53 -4.84 19.67
N LYS A 130 -6.28 -4.46 19.41
CA LYS A 130 -5.35 -3.96 20.43
C LYS A 130 -4.28 -3.06 19.82
N VAL A 131 -3.97 -1.97 20.51
CA VAL A 131 -2.78 -1.15 20.24
C VAL A 131 -1.73 -1.51 21.29
N HIS A 132 -0.54 -1.92 20.84
CA HIS A 132 0.56 -2.29 21.74
C HIS A 132 1.51 -1.13 21.95
N LYS A 133 1.89 -0.45 20.86
CA LYS A 133 2.81 0.70 20.89
C LYS A 133 2.53 1.66 19.75
N VAL A 134 2.89 2.91 19.98
CA VAL A 134 2.76 3.98 18.98
C VAL A 134 4.02 4.83 19.00
N ILE A 135 4.61 5.02 17.82
CA ILE A 135 5.71 5.96 17.60
C ILE A 135 5.15 7.16 16.85
N GLU A 136 5.30 8.35 17.42
CA GLU A 136 5.03 9.62 16.74
C GLU A 136 6.34 10.21 16.20
N PHE A 137 6.27 10.85 15.03
CA PHE A 137 7.40 11.51 14.39
C PHE A 137 6.96 12.78 13.67
N ASN A 138 7.90 13.69 13.44
CA ASN A 138 7.69 14.83 12.57
C ASN A 138 7.86 14.43 11.11
N GLN A 139 6.99 14.96 10.24
CA GLN A 139 7.04 14.74 8.79
C GLN A 139 6.85 16.05 8.01
N SER A 140 7.44 16.13 6.81
CA SER A 140 7.31 17.29 5.92
C SER A 140 7.61 16.91 4.47
N LEU A 141 7.33 17.82 3.53
CA LEU A 141 7.64 17.67 2.08
C LEU A 141 9.13 17.91 1.76
N TRP A 142 10.04 17.60 2.69
CA TRP A 142 11.45 17.96 2.54
C TRP A 142 12.11 17.35 1.28
N LEU A 143 11.66 16.17 0.85
CA LEU A 143 12.19 15.46 -0.31
C LEU A 143 11.51 15.85 -1.64
N ALA A 144 10.31 16.46 -1.59
CA ALA A 144 9.49 16.74 -2.77
C ALA A 144 10.18 17.65 -3.79
N LYS A 145 10.87 18.70 -3.32
CA LYS A 145 11.60 19.64 -4.21
C LYS A 145 12.69 18.91 -5.01
N TYR A 146 13.43 18.02 -4.35
CA TYR A 146 14.47 17.23 -4.97
C TYR A 146 13.91 16.27 -6.02
N ILE A 147 12.82 15.57 -5.71
CA ILE A 147 12.16 14.66 -6.66
C ILE A 147 11.60 15.41 -7.86
N SER A 148 10.95 16.56 -7.63
CA SER A 148 10.43 17.40 -8.71
C SER A 148 11.54 17.85 -9.66
N LEU A 149 12.68 18.29 -9.12
CA LEU A 149 13.83 18.70 -9.92
C LEU A 149 14.34 17.56 -10.81
N ASN A 150 14.57 16.38 -10.22
CA ASN A 150 15.06 15.21 -10.94
C ASN A 150 14.06 14.74 -12.02
N THR A 151 12.77 14.82 -11.72
CA THR A 151 11.70 14.48 -12.67
C THR A 151 11.71 15.42 -13.87
N GLU A 152 11.85 16.73 -13.65
CA GLU A 152 11.95 17.72 -14.71
C GLU A 152 13.23 17.57 -15.54
N MET A 153 14.37 17.30 -14.91
CA MET A 153 15.61 17.01 -15.63
C MET A 153 15.48 15.76 -16.49
N ARG A 154 14.81 14.71 -16.00
CA ARG A 154 14.58 13.47 -16.76
C ARG A 154 13.67 13.68 -17.96
N LYS A 155 12.65 14.54 -17.86
CA LYS A 155 11.80 14.92 -18.99
C LYS A 155 12.59 15.63 -20.10
N LYS A 156 13.54 16.49 -19.71
CA LYS A 156 14.39 17.27 -20.64
C LYS A 156 15.52 16.46 -21.27
N ALA A 157 15.92 15.35 -20.65
CA ALA A 157 16.98 14.49 -21.17
C ALA A 157 16.54 13.84 -22.49
N GLY A 158 17.25 14.15 -23.58
CA GLY A 158 17.00 13.55 -24.89
C GLY A 158 17.35 12.06 -24.93
N LYS A 159 16.61 11.27 -25.71
CA LYS A 159 16.94 9.85 -25.97
C LYS A 159 18.22 9.80 -26.81
N ARG A 160 19.34 9.32 -26.24
CA ARG A 160 20.60 9.09 -26.98
C ARG A 160 20.63 7.75 -27.75
N TRP A 161 19.55 6.97 -27.71
CA TRP A 161 19.47 5.72 -28.46
C TRP A 161 18.69 5.95 -29.76
N LYS A 162 19.43 6.07 -30.87
CA LYS A 162 18.90 5.76 -32.20
C LYS A 162 19.06 4.25 -32.39
N ALA A 163 17.96 3.56 -32.63
CA ALA A 163 17.96 2.20 -33.18
C ALA A 163 18.35 2.25 -34.66
#